data_AF-A0AAD3WAY5-F1
#
_entry.id   AF-A0AAD3WAY5-F1
#
_cell.length_a   1.000
_cell.length_b   1.000
_cell.length_c   1.000
_cell.angle_alpha   90.00
_cell.angle_beta   90.00
_cell.angle_gamma   90.00
#
_symmetry.space_group_name_H-M   'P 1'
#
loop_
_entity.id
_entity.type
_entity.pdbx_description
1 polymer ?
#
loop_
_entity_poly.entity_id
_entity_poly.type
_entity_poly.pdbx_seq_one_letter_code
_entity_poly.pdbx_strand_id
1 'polypeptide(L)'
;MEEKNDVTARETGPQHVHDFFGRTSVDRGHFHTFTGSTNIQTVVAGGHAHEYAAETRVAANHTHRLNGLSSIEMPVMMGHVHRLQGTTTVDDNHSHTYDIYTGLPRAPRNVRRGRFFGPFSIRGEGAEAQKEPRPLRRLRFRKTEAGEKQ
;
A
#
# COMPACT_ATOMS: atom_id res chain seq x y z
N MET A 1 9.32 -16.84 -43.80
CA MET A 1 8.87 -15.75 -42.90
C MET A 1 8.01 -16.43 -41.84
N GLU A 2 8.61 -16.79 -40.71
CA GLU A 2 7.85 -17.28 -39.56
C GLU A 2 7.50 -16.06 -38.71
N GLU A 3 6.24 -15.65 -38.79
CA GLU A 3 5.67 -14.68 -37.88
C GLU A 3 5.47 -15.38 -36.53
N LYS A 4 6.40 -15.13 -35.62
CA LYS A 4 6.25 -15.54 -34.22
C LYS A 4 5.15 -14.67 -33.61
N ASN A 5 3.92 -15.16 -33.69
CA ASN A 5 2.81 -14.60 -32.93
C ASN A 5 3.12 -14.78 -31.45
N ASP A 6 3.57 -13.70 -30.82
CA ASP A 6 3.75 -13.62 -29.38
C ASP A 6 2.36 -13.62 -28.73
N VAL A 7 1.89 -14.80 -28.35
CA VAL A 7 0.57 -15.01 -27.71
C VAL A 7 0.58 -14.58 -26.23
N THR A 8 1.65 -13.94 -25.72
CA THR A 8 1.85 -13.81 -24.26
C THR A 8 1.40 -12.50 -23.60
N ALA A 9 0.82 -11.54 -24.31
CA ALA A 9 0.37 -10.30 -23.68
C ALA A 9 -0.98 -9.83 -24.24
N ARG A 10 -2.09 -10.43 -23.76
CA ARG A 10 -3.26 -9.59 -23.51
C ARG A 10 -2.83 -8.67 -22.37
N GLU A 11 -2.42 -7.45 -22.71
CA GLU A 11 -1.79 -6.50 -21.81
C GLU A 11 -2.66 -6.29 -20.58
N THR A 12 -2.38 -7.02 -19.51
CA THR A 12 -2.86 -6.62 -18.18
C THR A 12 -2.29 -5.23 -18.00
N GLY A 13 -3.16 -4.23 -17.80
CA GLY A 13 -2.75 -2.83 -17.70
C GLY A 13 -1.64 -2.61 -16.66
N PRO A 14 -1.15 -1.37 -16.51
CA PRO A 14 -0.06 -1.06 -15.58
C PRO A 14 -0.26 -1.72 -14.21
N GLN A 15 0.84 -2.22 -13.61
CA GLN A 15 0.78 -2.85 -12.29
C GLN A 15 0.01 -1.96 -11.31
N HIS A 16 -1.05 -2.51 -10.74
CA HIS A 16 -1.90 -1.80 -9.78
C HIS A 16 -2.28 -2.71 -8.63
N VAL A 17 -2.94 -2.08 -7.65
CA VAL A 17 -3.58 -2.76 -6.53
C VAL A 17 -4.97 -2.18 -6.34
N HIS A 18 -5.80 -2.86 -5.57
CA HIS A 18 -7.10 -2.35 -5.17
C HIS A 18 -7.21 -2.23 -3.66
N ASP A 19 -7.80 -1.15 -3.18
CA ASP A 19 -8.27 -1.09 -1.79
C ASP A 19 -9.59 -1.87 -1.67
N PHE A 20 -9.81 -2.47 -0.50
CA PHE A 20 -11.07 -3.11 -0.16
C PHE A 20 -11.46 -2.82 1.28
N PHE A 21 -12.77 -2.82 1.52
CA PHE A 21 -13.35 -2.77 2.85
C PHE A 21 -14.65 -3.56 2.83
N GLY A 22 -15.04 -4.10 3.98
CA GLY A 22 -16.19 -4.97 4.03
C GLY A 22 -16.61 -5.31 5.44
N ARG A 23 -17.64 -6.15 5.47
CA ARG A 23 -18.19 -6.76 6.68
C ARG A 23 -18.36 -8.25 6.42
N THR A 24 -18.16 -9.05 7.47
CA THR A 24 -18.45 -10.47 7.45
C THR A 24 -19.93 -10.79 7.70
N SER A 25 -20.35 -12.02 7.44
CA SER A 25 -21.66 -12.53 7.83
C SER A 25 -21.90 -12.39 9.33
N VAL A 26 -23.17 -12.44 9.74
CA VAL A 26 -23.49 -12.57 11.17
C VAL A 26 -23.35 -14.04 11.56
N ASP A 27 -22.58 -14.29 12.62
CA ASP A 27 -22.57 -15.57 13.32
C ASP A 27 -22.57 -15.27 14.82
N ARG A 28 -23.28 -16.09 15.60
CA ARG A 28 -23.44 -15.91 17.06
C ARG A 28 -23.83 -14.50 17.53
N GLY A 29 -24.51 -13.73 16.68
CA GLY A 29 -25.03 -12.42 17.02
C GLY A 29 -24.08 -11.24 16.78
N HIS A 30 -22.87 -11.46 16.26
CA HIS A 30 -21.97 -10.38 15.85
C HIS A 30 -21.41 -10.59 14.44
N PHE A 31 -20.70 -9.58 13.97
CA PHE A 31 -19.98 -9.55 12.69
C PHE A 31 -18.71 -8.73 12.88
N HIS A 32 -17.77 -8.85 11.95
CA HIS A 32 -16.59 -8.01 11.94
C HIS A 32 -16.55 -7.14 10.69
N THR A 33 -15.94 -5.95 10.83
CA THR A 33 -15.55 -5.11 9.69
C THR A 33 -14.08 -5.30 9.38
N PHE A 34 -13.66 -5.12 8.14
CA PHE A 34 -12.25 -5.21 7.75
C PHE A 34 -11.92 -4.24 6.61
N THR A 35 -10.64 -3.95 6.45
CA THR A 35 -10.10 -3.15 5.35
C THR A 35 -8.71 -3.67 4.98
N GLY A 36 -8.32 -3.51 3.72
CA GLY A 36 -7.00 -3.90 3.25
C GLY A 36 -6.74 -3.39 1.83
N SER A 37 -5.59 -3.79 1.30
CA SER A 37 -5.19 -3.60 -0.09
C SER A 37 -4.81 -4.96 -0.65
N THR A 38 -5.14 -5.21 -1.91
CA THR A 38 -4.63 -6.37 -2.61
C THR A 38 -3.13 -6.25 -2.87
N ASN A 39 -2.48 -7.38 -3.15
CA ASN A 39 -1.13 -7.44 -3.67
C ASN A 39 -1.10 -7.04 -5.15
N ILE A 40 0.11 -6.97 -5.72
CA ILE A 40 0.29 -6.77 -7.17
C ILE A 40 -0.40 -7.88 -7.95
N GLN A 41 -0.96 -7.53 -9.11
CA GLN A 41 -1.68 -8.45 -9.99
C GLN A 41 -0.82 -9.63 -10.46
N THR A 42 -1.46 -10.78 -10.59
CA THR A 42 -0.91 -11.98 -11.25
C THR A 42 -1.74 -12.27 -12.49
N VAL A 43 -1.06 -12.49 -13.63
CA VAL A 43 -1.72 -12.82 -14.90
C VAL A 43 -2.37 -14.21 -14.79
N VAL A 44 -3.64 -14.31 -15.17
CA VAL A 44 -4.39 -15.58 -15.20
C VAL A 44 -5.12 -15.73 -16.54
N ALA A 45 -5.65 -16.92 -16.82
CA ALA A 45 -6.46 -17.11 -18.02
C ALA A 45 -7.68 -16.17 -18.02
N GLY A 46 -7.73 -15.25 -18.98
CA GLY A 46 -8.84 -14.30 -19.14
C GLY A 46 -8.68 -12.92 -18.50
N GLY A 47 -7.51 -12.60 -17.90
CA GLY A 47 -7.22 -11.27 -17.33
C GLY A 47 -6.13 -11.34 -16.26
N HIS A 48 -6.33 -10.66 -15.14
CA HIS A 48 -5.53 -10.84 -13.93
C HIS A 48 -6.39 -11.01 -12.68
N ALA A 49 -5.76 -11.47 -11.62
CA ALA A 49 -6.32 -11.55 -10.27
C ALA A 49 -5.31 -11.02 -9.26
N HIS A 50 -5.76 -10.76 -8.03
CA HIS A 50 -4.89 -10.32 -6.95
C HIS A 50 -5.01 -11.25 -5.75
N GLU A 51 -3.87 -11.57 -5.16
CA GLU A 51 -3.84 -12.08 -3.80
C GLU A 51 -4.23 -10.97 -2.81
N TYR A 52 -4.84 -11.37 -1.71
CA TYR A 52 -5.18 -10.46 -0.63
C TYR A 52 -5.08 -11.16 0.72
N ALA A 53 -4.82 -10.38 1.75
CA ALA A 53 -4.94 -10.77 3.14
C ALA A 53 -5.35 -9.57 3.98
N ALA A 54 -6.15 -9.80 5.01
CA ALA A 54 -6.48 -8.81 6.02
C ALA A 54 -6.80 -9.48 7.37
N GLU A 55 -6.81 -8.67 8.41
CA GLU A 55 -7.37 -9.03 9.70
C GLU A 55 -8.61 -8.18 9.95
N THR A 56 -9.63 -8.80 10.53
CA THR A 56 -10.84 -8.08 10.90
C THR A 56 -10.60 -7.19 12.12
N ARG A 57 -11.42 -6.16 12.27
CA ARG A 57 -11.45 -5.37 13.50
C ARG A 57 -12.01 -6.22 14.64
N VAL A 58 -11.59 -5.88 15.85
CA VAL A 58 -12.09 -6.50 17.07
C VAL A 58 -13.61 -6.31 17.17
N ALA A 59 -14.33 -7.41 17.35
CA ALA A 59 -15.74 -7.44 17.72
C ALA A 59 -15.95 -8.64 18.64
N ALA A 60 -16.85 -8.52 19.62
CA ALA A 60 -17.06 -9.57 20.63
C ALA A 60 -15.75 -10.13 21.24
N ASN A 61 -14.79 -9.24 21.51
CA ASN A 61 -13.48 -9.55 22.12
C ASN A 61 -12.54 -10.47 21.30
N HIS A 62 -12.72 -10.61 19.99
CA HIS A 62 -11.82 -11.39 19.14
C HIS A 62 -11.71 -10.84 17.70
N THR A 63 -10.82 -11.42 16.88
CA THR A 63 -10.60 -11.06 15.47
C THR A 63 -10.55 -12.30 14.59
N HIS A 64 -10.64 -12.13 13.28
CA HIS A 64 -10.36 -13.20 12.34
C HIS A 64 -9.43 -12.75 11.23
N ARG A 65 -8.72 -13.69 10.62
CA ARG A 65 -7.94 -13.46 9.40
C ARG A 65 -8.73 -13.89 8.18
N LEU A 66 -8.50 -13.19 7.07
CA LEU A 66 -9.02 -13.53 5.75
C LEU A 66 -7.90 -13.41 4.73
N ASN A 67 -7.85 -14.35 3.79
CA ASN A 67 -6.90 -14.34 2.69
C ASN A 67 -7.47 -15.13 1.51
N GLY A 68 -6.99 -14.84 0.30
CA GLY A 68 -7.39 -15.56 -0.88
C GLY A 68 -6.85 -14.96 -2.17
N LEU A 69 -7.35 -15.49 -3.28
CA LEU A 69 -7.18 -14.94 -4.63
C LEU A 69 -8.51 -14.34 -5.06
N SER A 70 -8.48 -13.14 -5.65
CA SER A 70 -9.67 -12.48 -6.16
C SER A 70 -10.24 -13.21 -7.39
N SER A 71 -11.46 -12.86 -7.80
CA SER A 71 -11.94 -13.20 -9.15
C SER A 71 -11.06 -12.56 -10.23
N ILE A 72 -11.28 -12.97 -11.49
CA ILE A 72 -10.86 -12.17 -12.64
C ILE A 72 -11.47 -10.77 -12.58
N GLU A 73 -10.82 -9.83 -13.25
CA GLU A 73 -11.29 -8.46 -13.40
C GLU A 73 -12.69 -8.38 -14.04
N MET A 74 -13.55 -7.53 -13.49
CA MET A 74 -14.86 -7.20 -14.03
C MET A 74 -14.85 -5.73 -14.47
N PRO A 75 -14.98 -5.46 -15.79
CA PRO A 75 -15.00 -4.10 -16.30
C PRO A 75 -16.14 -3.27 -15.70
N VAL A 76 -15.83 -2.03 -15.35
CA VAL A 76 -16.78 -0.98 -14.93
C VAL A 76 -16.46 0.32 -15.68
N MET A 77 -17.35 1.32 -15.61
CA MET A 77 -17.22 2.52 -16.46
C MET A 77 -15.85 3.23 -16.37
N MET A 78 -15.18 3.20 -15.21
CA MET A 78 -13.90 3.90 -14.96
C MET A 78 -12.75 2.96 -14.56
N GLY A 79 -12.76 1.70 -15.02
CA GLY A 79 -11.71 0.71 -14.72
C GLY A 79 -12.27 -0.70 -14.59
N HIS A 80 -11.81 -1.43 -13.59
CA HIS A 80 -12.34 -2.75 -13.24
C HIS A 80 -12.32 -2.96 -11.73
N VAL A 81 -13.07 -3.96 -11.29
CA VAL A 81 -13.11 -4.41 -9.89
C VAL A 81 -12.95 -5.92 -9.83
N HIS A 82 -12.63 -6.44 -8.66
CA HIS A 82 -12.58 -7.87 -8.40
C HIS A 82 -13.51 -8.24 -7.26
N ARG A 83 -14.07 -9.45 -7.31
CA ARG A 83 -14.81 -10.04 -6.20
C ARG A 83 -13.84 -10.73 -5.25
N LEU A 84 -14.05 -10.53 -3.96
CA LEU A 84 -13.34 -11.18 -2.86
C LEU A 84 -14.37 -11.98 -2.06
N GLN A 85 -14.22 -13.30 -2.03
CA GLN A 85 -15.15 -14.18 -1.34
C GLN A 85 -14.37 -15.26 -0.57
N GLY A 86 -14.86 -15.59 0.62
CA GLY A 86 -14.30 -16.69 1.39
C GLY A 86 -14.91 -16.83 2.78
N THR A 87 -14.23 -17.61 3.60
CA THR A 87 -14.51 -17.80 5.03
C THR A 87 -13.28 -17.38 5.82
N THR A 88 -13.48 -16.70 6.94
CA THR A 88 -12.41 -16.29 7.82
C THR A 88 -11.80 -17.50 8.56
N THR A 89 -10.63 -17.31 9.18
CA THR A 89 -10.09 -18.30 10.12
C THR A 89 -11.05 -18.56 11.26
N VAL A 90 -10.96 -19.75 11.86
CA VAL A 90 -11.68 -20.05 13.10
C VAL A 90 -11.00 -19.33 14.27
N ASP A 91 -11.75 -18.51 14.99
CA ASP A 91 -11.35 -17.90 16.27
C ASP A 91 -12.58 -17.86 17.19
N ASP A 92 -12.37 -17.91 18.50
CA ASP A 92 -13.46 -18.03 19.50
C ASP A 92 -14.52 -19.10 19.10
N ASN A 93 -14.03 -20.25 18.64
CA ASN A 93 -14.82 -21.40 18.20
C ASN A 93 -15.84 -21.13 17.06
N HIS A 94 -15.66 -20.08 16.23
CA HIS A 94 -16.46 -19.86 15.02
C HIS A 94 -15.70 -19.12 13.92
N SER A 95 -16.38 -18.90 12.79
CA SER A 95 -15.87 -18.20 11.62
C SER A 95 -17.00 -17.47 10.92
N HIS A 96 -16.67 -16.53 10.05
CA HIS A 96 -17.65 -15.81 9.25
C HIS A 96 -17.33 -15.91 7.76
N THR A 97 -18.36 -15.81 6.92
CA THR A 97 -18.18 -15.67 5.47
C THR A 97 -18.10 -14.20 5.08
N TYR A 98 -17.56 -13.92 3.89
CA TYR A 98 -17.55 -12.59 3.29
C TYR A 98 -17.67 -12.69 1.77
N ASP A 99 -18.28 -11.67 1.18
CA ASP A 99 -18.46 -11.51 -0.27
C ASP A 99 -18.54 -10.02 -0.59
N ILE A 100 -17.48 -9.47 -1.17
CA ILE A 100 -17.35 -8.04 -1.46
C ILE A 100 -16.70 -7.79 -2.81
N TYR A 101 -16.79 -6.56 -3.29
CA TYR A 101 -16.03 -6.08 -4.45
C TYR A 101 -14.95 -5.10 -4.00
N THR A 102 -13.83 -5.10 -4.71
CA THR A 102 -12.76 -4.11 -4.51
C THR A 102 -13.17 -2.71 -5.00
N GLY A 103 -12.42 -1.69 -4.58
CA GLY A 103 -12.49 -0.37 -5.19
C GLY A 103 -11.83 -0.32 -6.57
N LEU A 104 -11.77 0.87 -7.18
CA LEU A 104 -11.09 1.08 -8.46
C LEU A 104 -9.58 0.83 -8.35
N PRO A 105 -8.90 0.51 -9.48
CA PRO A 105 -7.47 0.35 -9.52
C PRO A 105 -6.75 1.61 -9.04
N ARG A 106 -5.69 1.45 -8.24
CA ARG A 106 -4.77 2.53 -7.90
C ARG A 106 -3.33 2.09 -8.05
N ALA A 107 -2.45 3.07 -8.24
CA ALA A 107 -1.02 2.81 -8.25
C ALA A 107 -0.58 2.15 -6.92
N PRO A 108 0.38 1.20 -6.97
CA PRO A 108 0.99 0.67 -5.76
C PRO A 108 1.61 1.81 -4.97
N ARG A 109 1.39 1.85 -3.65
CA ARG A 109 2.04 2.85 -2.81
C ARG A 109 3.52 2.51 -2.76
N ASN A 110 4.36 3.28 -3.45
CA ASN A 110 5.77 3.32 -3.14
C ASN A 110 5.91 3.84 -1.72
N VAL A 111 6.16 2.95 -0.75
CA VAL A 111 6.67 3.36 0.56
C VAL A 111 8.07 3.90 0.29
N ARG A 112 8.16 5.17 -0.12
CA ARG A 112 9.41 5.92 -0.02
C ARG A 112 9.75 5.88 1.47
N ARG A 113 10.74 5.07 1.86
CA ARG A 113 11.36 5.16 3.20
C ARG A 113 11.60 6.65 3.43
N GLY A 114 10.95 7.21 4.44
CA GLY A 114 11.08 8.63 4.73
C GLY A 114 12.56 8.96 4.88
N ARG A 115 13.12 9.73 3.96
CA ARG A 115 14.33 10.51 4.24
C ARG A 115 13.87 11.80 4.92
N PHE A 116 13.35 11.64 6.14
CA PHE A 116 13.15 12.71 7.10
C PHE A 116 14.08 12.45 8.29
N PHE A 117 15.34 12.84 8.13
CA PHE A 117 16.25 13.14 9.23
C PHE A 117 16.84 14.52 8.95
N GLY A 118 16.02 15.55 9.17
CA GLY A 118 16.51 16.88 9.58
C GLY A 118 16.39 16.92 11.10
N PRO A 119 17.43 17.28 11.85
CA PRO A 119 17.45 17.06 13.29
C PRO A 119 16.58 18.10 14.03
N PHE A 120 15.50 17.62 14.65
CA PHE A 120 14.97 18.24 15.86
C PHE A 120 16.00 18.03 16.98
N SER A 121 16.49 19.12 17.55
CA SER A 121 17.39 19.13 18.70
C SER A 121 16.67 18.59 19.93
N ILE A 122 17.06 17.41 20.41
CA ILE A 122 16.89 17.02 21.82
C ILE A 122 18.29 17.05 22.43
N ARG A 123 18.42 17.90 23.44
CA ARG A 123 19.63 18.17 24.22
C ARG A 123 19.71 17.11 25.32
N GLY A 124 20.80 16.36 25.36
CA GLY A 124 21.12 15.40 26.43
C GLY A 124 22.62 15.08 26.40
N GLU A 125 23.29 15.40 27.51
CA GLU A 125 24.75 15.40 27.72
C GLU A 125 25.37 13.99 27.78
N GLY A 126 26.66 13.87 27.38
CA GLY A 126 27.51 12.74 27.75
C GLY A 126 28.64 12.36 26.78
N ALA A 127 29.83 12.94 27.00
CA ALA A 127 31.21 12.42 26.80
C ALA A 127 31.77 12.01 25.40
N GLU A 128 32.82 12.75 24.98
CA GLU A 128 34.12 12.39 24.32
C GLU A 128 34.20 11.24 23.28
N ALA A 129 34.95 11.29 22.16
CA ALA A 129 36.16 12.04 21.80
C ALA A 129 36.35 12.18 20.26
N GLN A 130 36.85 13.37 19.88
CA GLN A 130 37.78 13.76 18.80
C GLN A 130 37.91 12.93 17.50
N LYS A 131 37.64 13.62 16.36
CA LYS A 131 38.52 13.68 15.16
C LYS A 131 38.10 14.87 14.28
N GLU A 132 38.98 15.87 14.14
CA GLU A 132 38.73 17.05 13.31
C GLU A 132 38.69 16.75 11.81
N PRO A 133 37.79 17.38 11.03
CA PRO A 133 37.98 17.51 9.59
C PRO A 133 38.38 18.94 9.16
N ARG A 134 39.48 18.98 8.39
CA ARG A 134 40.06 20.03 7.54
C ARG A 134 39.20 21.26 7.20
N PRO A 135 39.76 22.49 7.22
CA PRO A 135 39.01 23.70 6.92
C PRO A 135 38.73 23.87 5.41
N LEU A 136 37.47 24.12 5.07
CA LEU A 136 37.06 24.53 3.72
C LEU A 136 37.23 26.05 3.55
N ARG A 137 37.92 26.43 2.47
CA ARG A 137 38.14 27.83 2.05
C ARG A 137 36.80 28.57 1.84
N ARG A 138 36.59 29.67 2.57
CA ARG A 138 35.49 30.62 2.33
C ARG A 138 35.80 31.51 1.13
N LEU A 139 35.01 31.44 0.06
CA LEU A 139 34.87 32.55 -0.88
C LEU A 139 33.96 33.62 -0.25
N ARG A 140 34.42 34.87 -0.23
CA ARG A 140 33.62 36.03 0.17
C ARG A 140 33.04 36.69 -1.07
N PHE A 141 31.71 36.85 -1.13
CA PHE A 141 31.07 37.80 -2.04
C PHE A 141 30.86 39.12 -1.31
N ARG A 142 31.34 40.22 -1.91
CA ARG A 142 31.08 41.59 -1.44
C ARG A 142 29.68 42.00 -1.91
N LYS A 143 28.89 42.55 -0.99
CA LYS A 143 27.61 43.19 -1.28
C LYS A 143 27.90 44.62 -1.72
N THR A 144 27.44 45.03 -2.90
CA THR A 144 27.42 46.43 -3.33
C THR A 144 26.14 47.07 -2.80
N GLU A 145 26.28 48.09 -1.97
CA GLU A 145 25.16 48.92 -1.52
C GLU A 145 24.91 50.02 -2.55
N ALA A 146 23.63 50.25 -2.85
CA ALA A 146 23.15 51.32 -3.71
C ALA A 146 22.11 52.15 -2.94
N GLY A 147 22.31 53.48 -2.96
CA GLY A 147 21.37 54.53 -2.54
C GLY A 147 21.61 55.07 -1.12
N GLU A 148 21.59 56.38 -0.82
CA GLU A 148 21.29 57.57 -1.63
C GLU A 148 21.55 58.84 -0.77
N LYS A 149 21.71 59.99 -1.47
CA LYS A 149 21.49 61.41 -1.09
C LYS A 149 22.66 62.20 -0.49
N GLN A 150 23.14 63.18 -1.26
CA GLN A 150 22.68 64.59 -1.15
C GLN A 150 22.50 65.19 -2.54
#